data_AF-A0A401RSM7-F1
#
_entry.id   AF-A0A401RSM7-F1
#
_cell.length_a   1.000
_cell.length_b   1.000
_cell.length_c   1.000
_cell.angle_alpha   90.00
_cell.angle_beta   90.00
_cell.angle_gamma   90.00
#
_symmetry.space_group_name_H-M   'P 1'
#
loop_
_entity.id
_entity.type
_entity.pdbx_description
1 polymer ?
#
loop_
_entity_poly.entity_id
_entity_poly.type
_entity_poly.pdbx_seq_one_letter_code
_entity_poly.pdbx_strand_id
1 'polypeptide(L)'
;MSRTSQPKGVVCNRTFDKYACWPDGLPNTIVNVSCPWYLPWYNTVQDGFVFRKCGPDGNWVMDSIRQPWRDSSQCKDDPKDDRAQTAAGCRTAQVLMQYCIGANYYWLLIEGIYLHNLLVIAVFSEKSYFNIYLCIGWGAPVLFVVPWVVVKYLYENTG
;
A
#
# COMPACT_ATOMS: atom_id res chain seq x y z
N MET A 1 35.74 2.86 -16.55
CA MET A 1 36.15 3.72 -15.41
C MET A 1 36.69 5.02 -15.95
N SER A 2 35.85 6.06 -16.07
CA SER A 2 36.35 7.41 -16.40
C SER A 2 37.17 7.93 -15.23
N ARG A 3 38.48 8.09 -15.42
CA ARG A 3 39.33 8.87 -14.52
C ARG A 3 39.00 10.34 -14.78
N THR A 4 38.07 10.90 -14.02
CA THR A 4 38.00 12.35 -13.87
C THR A 4 39.29 12.81 -13.22
N SER A 5 39.99 13.74 -13.88
CA SER A 5 41.19 14.38 -13.34
C SER A 5 40.90 14.93 -11.95
N GLN A 6 41.76 14.63 -10.99
CA GLN A 6 41.64 15.08 -9.61
C GLN A 6 41.53 16.62 -9.59
N PRO A 7 40.46 17.21 -9.02
CA PRO A 7 40.30 18.65 -9.02
C PRO A 7 41.44 19.30 -8.23
N LYS A 8 42.05 20.35 -8.81
CA LYS A 8 43.10 21.14 -8.17
C LYS A 8 42.46 22.10 -7.17
N GLY A 9 42.28 21.69 -5.92
CA GLY A 9 41.73 22.55 -4.85
C GLY A 9 41.06 21.79 -3.71
N VAL A 10 40.62 22.53 -2.69
CA VAL A 10 39.76 22.01 -1.61
C VAL A 10 38.38 21.74 -2.18
N VAL A 11 37.89 20.51 -2.07
CA VAL A 11 36.56 20.09 -2.55
C VAL A 11 35.88 19.23 -1.49
N CYS A 12 34.55 19.26 -1.45
CA CYS A 12 33.80 18.26 -0.71
C CYS A 12 33.81 16.95 -1.49
N ASN A 13 34.45 15.93 -0.91
CA ASN A 13 34.57 14.61 -1.55
C ASN A 13 33.19 14.01 -1.85
N ARG A 14 33.10 13.34 -3.00
CA ARG A 14 31.95 12.51 -3.36
C ARG A 14 31.61 11.56 -2.22
N THR A 15 30.33 11.39 -1.94
CA THR A 15 29.90 10.54 -0.84
C THR A 15 28.53 9.94 -1.12
N PHE A 16 28.27 8.78 -0.53
CA PHE A 16 26.96 8.16 -0.53
C PHE A 16 26.43 8.13 0.90
N ASP A 17 25.25 8.69 1.10
CA ASP A 17 24.64 8.88 2.42
C ASP A 17 23.41 7.99 2.63
N LYS A 18 23.38 6.83 1.94
CA LYS A 18 22.27 5.86 1.90
C LYS A 18 21.00 6.37 1.23
N TYR A 19 20.97 7.63 0.79
CA TYR A 19 19.83 8.20 0.09
C TYR A 19 20.20 8.62 -1.34
N ALA A 20 21.24 9.44 -1.51
CA ALA A 20 21.69 9.88 -2.82
C ALA A 20 23.21 9.75 -2.96
N CYS A 21 23.65 9.63 -4.21
CA CYS A 21 25.06 9.68 -4.56
C CYS A 21 25.43 11.14 -4.85
N TRP A 22 26.28 11.72 -4.01
CA TRP A 22 26.71 13.11 -4.13
C TRP A 22 27.99 13.20 -4.97
N PRO A 23 28.01 14.02 -6.03
CA PRO A 23 29.23 14.31 -6.76
C PRO A 23 30.17 15.19 -5.92
N ASP A 24 31.41 15.35 -6.39
CA ASP A 24 32.37 16.25 -5.79
C ASP A 24 31.83 17.70 -5.81
N GLY A 25 31.82 18.35 -4.65
CA GLY A 25 31.28 19.70 -4.46
C GLY A 25 32.38 20.75 -4.42
N LEU A 26 32.16 21.89 -5.08
CA LEU A 26 33.01 23.06 -4.93
C LEU A 26 32.84 23.68 -3.53
N PRO A 27 33.90 24.26 -2.95
CA PRO A 27 33.83 24.86 -1.62
C PRO A 27 32.85 26.03 -1.62
N ASN A 28 32.05 26.14 -0.56
CA ASN A 28 31.04 27.19 -0.37
C ASN A 28 29.90 27.19 -1.43
N THR A 29 29.60 26.05 -2.05
CA THR A 29 28.47 25.92 -2.99
C THR A 29 27.41 24.93 -2.50
N ILE A 30 26.24 24.97 -3.14
CA ILE A 30 25.18 23.98 -2.96
C ILE A 30 25.26 23.00 -4.12
N VAL A 31 25.32 21.72 -3.80
CA VAL A 31 25.24 20.60 -4.74
C VAL A 31 23.80 20.11 -4.76
N ASN A 32 23.26 19.85 -5.94
CA ASN A 32 21.95 19.25 -6.13
C ASN A 32 22.07 17.93 -6.89
N VAL A 33 21.15 17.02 -6.62
CA VAL A 33 20.99 15.74 -7.29
C VAL A 33 19.52 15.46 -7.45
N SER A 34 19.11 14.84 -8.56
CA SER A 34 17.71 14.47 -8.79
C SER A 34 17.19 13.52 -7.70
N CYS A 35 15.87 13.52 -7.47
CA CYS A 35 15.25 12.58 -6.55
C CYS A 35 15.64 11.13 -6.90
N PRO A 36 15.88 10.26 -5.91
CA PRO A 36 16.24 8.88 -6.20
C PRO A 36 15.14 8.11 -6.92
N TRP A 37 15.50 7.45 -8.01
CA TRP A 37 14.57 6.69 -8.86
C TRP A 37 13.93 5.48 -8.17
N TYR A 38 14.54 4.98 -7.09
CA TYR A 38 14.03 3.84 -6.34
C TYR A 38 12.89 4.21 -5.37
N LEU A 39 12.54 5.50 -5.24
CA LEU A 39 11.42 5.92 -4.40
C LEU A 39 10.10 5.37 -4.98
N PRO A 40 9.21 4.81 -4.14
CA PRO A 40 7.92 4.27 -4.60
C PRO A 40 7.06 5.30 -5.36
N TRP A 41 7.22 6.59 -5.04
CA TRP A 41 6.51 7.72 -5.63
C TRP A 41 7.36 8.54 -6.61
N TYR A 42 8.45 7.99 -7.15
CA TYR A 42 9.39 8.71 -8.02
C TYR A 42 8.70 9.41 -9.21
N ASN A 43 7.70 8.78 -9.83
CA ASN A 43 6.97 9.35 -10.96
C ASN A 43 6.33 10.73 -10.65
N THR A 44 5.99 10.98 -9.37
CA THR A 44 5.39 12.24 -8.92
C THR A 44 6.46 13.30 -8.62
N VAL A 45 7.67 12.88 -8.26
CA VAL A 45 8.77 13.75 -7.81
C VAL A 45 9.98 13.71 -8.76
N GLN A 46 9.82 13.19 -9.97
CA GLN A 46 10.91 12.96 -10.92
C GLN A 46 11.67 14.24 -11.30
N ASP A 47 10.97 15.38 -11.30
CA ASP A 47 11.51 16.71 -11.60
C ASP A 47 12.08 17.41 -10.36
N GLY A 48 12.01 16.77 -9.19
CA GLY A 48 12.49 17.28 -7.93
C GLY A 48 13.98 17.02 -7.70
N PHE A 49 14.55 17.80 -6.78
CA PHE A 49 15.96 17.70 -6.40
C PHE A 49 16.15 17.61 -4.88
N VAL A 50 17.25 16.98 -4.50
CA VAL A 50 17.79 16.99 -3.14
C VAL A 50 19.05 17.84 -3.10
N PHE A 51 19.18 18.64 -2.05
CA PHE A 51 20.26 19.61 -1.90
C PHE A 51 21.16 19.31 -0.72
N ARG A 52 22.44 19.62 -0.89
CA ARG A 52 23.47 19.54 0.15
C ARG A 52 24.45 20.69 0.00
N LYS A 53 24.96 21.19 1.12
CA LYS A 53 25.86 22.35 1.14
C LYS A 53 27.29 21.92 1.45
N CYS A 54 28.23 22.39 0.63
CA CYS A 54 29.66 22.24 0.87
C CYS A 54 30.20 23.46 1.62
N GLY A 55 30.92 23.24 2.71
CA GLY A 55 31.58 24.28 3.48
C GLY A 55 32.80 24.88 2.76
N PRO A 56 33.32 26.03 3.24
CA PRO A 56 34.54 26.63 2.69
C PRO A 56 35.80 25.80 2.98
N ASP A 57 35.75 24.93 3.99
CA ASP A 57 36.80 24.03 4.43
C ASP A 57 36.84 22.70 3.66
N GLY A 58 35.93 22.50 2.70
CA GLY A 58 35.82 21.24 1.95
C GLY A 58 35.12 20.12 2.72
N ASN A 59 34.47 20.45 3.84
CA ASN A 59 33.62 19.50 4.56
C ASN A 59 32.14 19.75 4.26
N TRP A 60 31.36 18.67 4.26
CA TRP A 60 29.91 18.76 4.14
C TRP A 60 29.32 19.42 5.38
N VAL A 61 28.42 20.40 5.18
CA VAL A 61 27.75 21.09 6.29
C VAL A 61 26.92 20.09 7.11
N MET A 62 27.04 20.19 8.43
CA MET A 62 26.29 19.39 9.38
C MET A 62 25.13 20.21 9.95
N ASP A 63 24.04 19.53 10.28
CA ASP A 63 22.89 20.09 10.98
C ASP A 63 23.17 20.19 12.51
N SER A 64 22.22 20.77 13.24
CA SER A 64 22.21 20.94 14.70
C SER A 64 22.51 19.65 15.49
N ILE A 65 22.19 18.48 14.94
CA ILE A 65 22.41 17.16 15.55
C ILE A 65 23.72 16.49 15.04
N ARG A 66 24.64 17.26 14.44
CA ARG A 66 25.90 16.74 13.83
C ARG A 66 25.68 15.66 12.75
N GLN A 67 24.52 15.66 12.11
CA GLN A 67 24.25 14.83 10.94
C GLN A 67 24.51 15.65 9.67
N PRO A 68 24.91 15.03 8.55
CA PRO A 68 25.08 15.78 7.30
C PRO A 68 23.76 16.43 6.89
N TRP A 69 23.78 17.76 6.74
CA TRP A 69 22.60 18.52 6.39
C TRP A 69 22.14 18.16 4.96
N ARG A 70 20.83 17.97 4.78
CA ARG A 70 20.22 17.64 3.50
C ARG A 70 18.83 18.25 3.43
N ASP A 71 18.51 18.90 2.32
CA ASP A 71 17.14 19.32 2.02
C ASP A 71 16.55 18.39 0.95
N SER A 72 15.58 17.56 1.37
CA SER A 72 14.83 16.64 0.49
C SER A 72 13.34 16.99 0.43
N SER A 73 12.99 18.24 0.71
CA SER A 73 11.59 18.72 0.70
C SER A 73 10.86 18.43 -0.61
N GLN A 74 11.54 18.55 -1.75
CA GLN A 74 10.96 18.32 -3.08
C GLN A 74 10.74 16.83 -3.43
N CYS A 75 11.38 15.91 -2.70
CA CYS A 75 11.25 14.47 -2.94
C CYS A 75 10.32 13.78 -1.92
N LYS A 76 9.58 14.55 -1.12
CA LYS A 76 8.59 14.01 -0.18
C LYS A 76 7.36 13.57 -0.94
N ASP A 77 6.80 12.44 -0.52
CA ASP A 77 5.49 11.98 -0.96
C ASP A 77 4.44 13.00 -0.52
N ASP A 78 3.60 13.45 -1.45
CA ASP A 78 2.35 14.12 -1.09
C ASP A 78 1.37 12.99 -0.77
N PRO A 79 0.87 12.85 0.47
CA PRO A 79 -0.06 11.79 0.83
C PRO A 79 -1.40 12.04 0.14
N LYS A 80 -1.47 11.74 -1.16
CA LYS A 80 -2.72 11.72 -1.91
C LYS A 80 -3.54 10.52 -1.43
N ASP A 81 -4.84 10.74 -1.36
CA ASP A 81 -5.98 9.89 -0.97
C ASP A 81 -5.99 8.43 -1.52
N ASP A 82 -5.01 8.06 -2.34
CA ASP A 82 -4.86 6.77 -3.00
C ASP A 82 -4.70 5.59 -2.02
N ARG A 83 -4.01 5.80 -0.88
CA ARG A 83 -3.88 4.74 0.15
C ARG A 83 -5.20 4.44 0.84
N ALA A 84 -6.05 5.45 1.06
CA ALA A 84 -7.35 5.26 1.70
C ALA A 84 -8.32 4.54 0.76
N GLN A 85 -8.37 4.95 -0.50
CA GLN A 85 -9.20 4.33 -1.52
C GLN A 85 -8.77 2.89 -1.83
N THR A 86 -7.47 2.64 -1.99
CA THR A 86 -6.93 1.29 -2.25
C THR A 86 -7.13 0.36 -1.05
N ALA A 87 -6.95 0.86 0.18
CA ALA A 87 -7.21 0.07 1.39
C ALA A 87 -8.70 -0.22 1.59
N ALA A 88 -9.59 0.73 1.31
CA ALA A 88 -11.04 0.53 1.43
C ALA A 88 -11.57 -0.44 0.35
N GLY A 89 -11.08 -0.29 -0.89
CA GLY A 89 -11.41 -1.18 -2.00
C GLY A 89 -10.98 -2.62 -1.73
N CYS A 90 -9.74 -2.82 -1.25
CA CYS A 90 -9.23 -4.15 -0.92
C CYS A 90 -10.05 -4.84 0.19
N ARG A 91 -10.39 -4.12 1.27
CA ARG A 91 -11.22 -4.64 2.36
C ARG A 91 -12.62 -5.02 1.86
N THR A 92 -13.24 -4.17 1.04
CA THR A 92 -14.57 -4.42 0.48
C THR A 92 -14.56 -5.65 -0.45
N ALA A 93 -13.57 -5.74 -1.33
CA ALA A 93 -13.40 -6.89 -2.23
C ALA A 93 -13.17 -8.19 -1.46
N GLN A 94 -12.43 -8.14 -0.35
CA GLN A 94 -12.22 -9.31 0.51
C GLN A 94 -13.52 -9.78 1.16
N VAL A 95 -14.34 -8.88 1.69
CA VAL A 95 -15.64 -9.23 2.29
C VAL A 95 -16.59 -9.80 1.23
N LEU A 96 -16.62 -9.19 0.04
CA LEU A 96 -17.43 -9.67 -1.06
C LEU A 96 -17.02 -11.08 -1.51
N MET A 97 -15.72 -11.35 -1.64
CA MET A 97 -15.22 -12.68 -2.01
C MET A 97 -15.66 -13.74 -1.00
N GLN A 98 -15.50 -13.48 0.30
CA GLN A 98 -15.90 -14.40 1.36
C GLN A 98 -17.41 -14.66 1.34
N TYR A 99 -18.20 -13.62 1.11
CA TYR A 99 -19.65 -13.74 0.97
C TYR A 99 -20.05 -14.61 -0.24
N CYS A 100 -19.45 -14.38 -1.41
CA CYS A 100 -19.73 -15.14 -2.62
C CYS A 100 -19.41 -16.63 -2.46
N ILE A 101 -18.28 -16.96 -1.84
CA ILE A 101 -17.88 -18.34 -1.57
C ILE A 101 -18.88 -19.01 -0.61
N GLY A 102 -19.23 -18.32 0.49
CA GLY A 102 -20.23 -18.81 1.44
C GLY A 102 -21.59 -19.06 0.78
N ALA A 103 -22.10 -18.06 0.07
CA ALA A 103 -23.37 -18.16 -0.65
C ALA A 103 -23.39 -19.33 -1.63
N ASN A 104 -22.29 -19.59 -2.35
CA ASN A 104 -22.18 -20.73 -3.26
C ASN A 104 -22.34 -22.09 -2.53
N TYR A 105 -21.65 -22.28 -1.41
CA TYR A 105 -21.77 -23.51 -0.62
C TYR A 105 -23.17 -23.71 -0.03
N TYR A 106 -23.78 -22.64 0.50
CA TYR A 106 -25.15 -22.71 1.04
C TYR A 106 -26.18 -22.99 -0.06
N TRP A 107 -26.00 -22.43 -1.26
CA TRP A 107 -26.88 -22.68 -2.39
C TRP A 107 -26.79 -24.13 -2.87
N LEU A 108 -25.59 -24.69 -2.99
CA LEU A 108 -25.38 -26.10 -3.33
C LEU A 108 -26.04 -27.04 -2.29
N LEU A 109 -25.95 -26.69 -1.01
CA LEU A 109 -26.61 -27.45 0.07
C LEU A 109 -28.14 -27.41 -0.06
N ILE A 110 -28.70 -26.22 -0.36
CA ILE A 110 -30.14 -26.04 -0.55
C ILE A 110 -30.64 -26.80 -1.78
N GLU A 111 -29.93 -26.73 -2.91
CA GLU A 111 -30.27 -27.52 -4.10
C GLU A 111 -30.23 -29.03 -3.80
N GLY A 112 -29.25 -29.50 -3.04
CA GLY A 112 -29.15 -30.89 -2.60
C GLY A 112 -30.33 -31.34 -1.73
N ILE A 113 -30.69 -30.53 -0.72
CA ILE A 113 -31.84 -30.81 0.17
C ILE A 113 -33.16 -30.71 -0.60
N TYR A 114 -33.29 -29.73 -1.50
CA TYR A 114 -34.46 -29.56 -2.34
C TYR A 114 -34.69 -30.78 -3.24
N LEU A 115 -33.65 -31.24 -3.93
CA LEU A 115 -33.73 -32.43 -4.78
C LEU A 115 -34.04 -33.69 -3.96
N HIS A 116 -33.44 -33.85 -2.78
CA HIS A 116 -33.72 -34.98 -1.88
C HIS A 116 -35.17 -34.98 -1.39
N ASN A 117 -35.67 -33.84 -0.91
CA ASN A 117 -37.04 -33.71 -0.44
C ASN A 117 -38.07 -33.91 -1.56
N LEU A 118 -37.74 -33.51 -2.79
CA LEU A 118 -38.57 -33.74 -3.98
C LEU A 118 -38.68 -35.24 -4.31
N LEU A 119 -37.57 -35.98 -4.21
CA LEU A 119 -37.53 -37.41 -4.50
C LEU A 119 -38.12 -38.28 -3.37
N VAL A 120 -37.96 -37.87 -2.12
CA VAL A 120 -38.27 -38.70 -0.94
C VAL A 120 -39.56 -38.30 -0.24
N ILE A 121 -39.87 -37.01 -0.11
CA ILE A 121 -40.85 -36.54 0.89
C ILE A 121 -42.24 -36.29 0.29
N ALA A 122 -42.42 -35.49 -0.76
CA ALA A 122 -43.75 -35.37 -1.37
C ALA A 122 -43.83 -34.47 -2.62
N VAL A 123 -44.64 -34.98 -3.54
CA VAL A 123 -45.53 -34.36 -4.56
C VAL A 123 -46.42 -33.19 -4.06
N PHE A 124 -46.23 -32.64 -2.85
CA PHE A 124 -47.14 -31.62 -2.31
C PHE A 124 -46.44 -30.38 -1.72
N SER A 125 -46.82 -29.22 -2.27
CA SER A 125 -46.61 -27.84 -1.80
C SER A 125 -45.37 -27.08 -2.33
N GLU A 126 -45.42 -26.70 -3.61
CA GLU A 126 -44.29 -26.15 -4.38
C GLU A 126 -43.99 -24.63 -4.19
N LYS A 127 -44.96 -23.78 -3.83
CA LYS A 127 -44.77 -22.31 -3.93
C LYS A 127 -44.31 -21.60 -2.65
N SER A 128 -44.71 -22.06 -1.47
CA SER A 128 -44.38 -21.35 -0.21
C SER A 128 -43.04 -21.77 0.40
N TYR A 129 -42.63 -23.02 0.21
CA TYR A 129 -41.34 -23.52 0.72
C TYR A 129 -40.15 -22.96 -0.05
N PHE A 130 -40.30 -22.72 -1.36
CA PHE A 130 -39.26 -22.14 -2.21
C PHE A 130 -38.75 -20.80 -1.67
N ASN A 131 -39.65 -19.92 -1.23
CA ASN A 131 -39.27 -18.62 -0.66
C ASN A 131 -38.50 -18.75 0.67
N ILE A 132 -38.81 -19.75 1.50
CA ILE A 132 -38.07 -19.99 2.75
C ILE A 132 -36.65 -20.48 2.44
N TYR A 133 -36.49 -21.43 1.51
CA TYR A 133 -35.17 -21.89 1.07
C TYR A 133 -34.34 -20.75 0.46
N LEU A 134 -34.97 -19.88 -0.33
CA LEU A 134 -34.35 -18.68 -0.89
C LEU A 134 -33.83 -17.74 0.22
N CYS A 135 -34.65 -17.45 1.22
CA CYS A 135 -34.25 -16.62 2.37
C CYS A 135 -33.10 -17.24 3.17
N ILE A 136 -33.08 -18.57 3.35
CA ILE A 136 -32.00 -19.27 4.07
C ILE A 136 -30.69 -19.21 3.28
N GLY A 137 -30.74 -19.39 1.96
CA GLY A 137 -29.56 -19.39 1.10
C GLY A 137 -28.81 -18.04 1.08
N TRP A 138 -29.57 -16.94 1.14
CA TRP A 138 -28.98 -15.59 1.19
C TRP A 138 -28.70 -15.11 2.62
N GLY A 139 -29.48 -15.55 3.62
CA GLY A 139 -29.38 -15.09 5.01
C GLY A 139 -28.31 -15.81 5.85
N ALA A 140 -28.13 -17.12 5.67
CA ALA A 140 -27.11 -17.87 6.40
C ALA A 140 -25.67 -17.38 6.13
N PRO A 141 -25.25 -17.11 4.88
CA PRO A 141 -23.90 -16.57 4.61
C PRO A 141 -23.67 -15.22 5.30
N VAL A 142 -24.68 -14.34 5.36
CA VAL A 142 -24.58 -13.03 6.05
C VAL A 142 -24.34 -13.23 7.54
N LEU A 143 -25.03 -14.18 8.18
CA LEU A 143 -24.87 -14.49 9.60
C LEU A 143 -23.46 -14.93 9.98
N PHE A 144 -22.73 -15.58 9.08
CA PHE A 144 -21.33 -15.98 9.33
C PHE A 144 -20.32 -14.88 8.94
N VAL A 145 -20.58 -14.12 7.87
CA VAL A 145 -19.70 -13.06 7.42
C VAL A 145 -19.71 -11.86 8.39
N VAL A 146 -20.86 -11.49 8.96
CA VAL A 146 -20.96 -10.31 9.85
C VAL A 146 -20.09 -10.42 11.11
N PRO A 147 -20.14 -11.50 11.91
CA PRO A 147 -19.25 -11.66 13.05
C PRO A 147 -17.77 -11.66 12.66
N TRP A 148 -17.42 -12.30 11.54
CA TRP A 148 -16.04 -12.32 11.04
C TRP A 148 -15.55 -10.92 10.66
N VAL A 149 -16.38 -10.13 9.98
CA VAL A 149 -16.07 -8.71 9.65
C VAL A 149 -15.92 -7.89 10.92
N VAL A 150 -16.78 -8.07 11.92
CA VAL A 150 -16.69 -7.35 13.20
C VAL A 150 -15.39 -7.67 13.93
N VAL A 151 -15.03 -8.96 14.07
CA VAL A 151 -13.78 -9.38 14.71
C VAL A 151 -12.57 -8.82 13.95
N LYS A 152 -12.60 -8.92 12.62
CA LYS A 152 -11.52 -8.42 11.76
C LYS A 152 -11.36 -6.91 11.88
N TYR A 153 -12.46 -6.16 11.88
CA TYR A 153 -12.46 -4.71 12.07
C TYR A 153 -11.92 -4.29 13.44
N LEU A 154 -12.29 -5.00 14.52
CA LEU A 154 -11.85 -4.69 15.88
C LEU A 154 -10.35 -5.00 16.11
N TYR A 155 -9.85 -6.12 15.58
CA TYR A 155 -8.46 -6.53 15.79
C TYR A 155 -7.45 -5.87 14.83
N GLU A 156 -7.79 -5.64 13.55
CA GLU A 156 -6.84 -5.05 12.59
C GLU A 156 -6.81 -3.51 12.59
N ASN A 157 -7.83 -2.81 13.10
CA ASN A 157 -7.80 -1.33 13.16
C ASN A 157 -7.14 -0.78 14.44
N THR A 158 -6.83 -1.63 15.41
CA THR A 158 -6.25 -1.21 16.70
C THR A 158 -4.75 -1.53 16.82
N GLY A 159 -4.15 -2.11 15.78
CA GLY A 159 -2.72 -2.48 15.72
C GLY A 159 -1.91 -1.58 14.80
#